data_AF-A0A2V4T653-F1
#
_entry.id   AF-A0A2V4T653-F1
#
_cell.length_a   1.000
_cell.length_b   1.000
_cell.length_c   1.000
_cell.angle_alpha   90.00
_cell.angle_beta   90.00
_cell.angle_gamma   90.00
#
_symmetry.space_group_name_H-M   'P 1'
#
loop_
_entity.id
_entity.type
_entity.pdbx_description
1 polymer ?
#
loop_
_entity_poly.entity_id
_entity_poly.type
_entity_poly.pdbx_seq_one_letter_code
_entity_poly.pdbx_strand_id
1 'polypeptide(L)'
;MDAMVSRIGHWLPVATHVRGVANALMRTPSLRKVSAKFDPAEDVKFPAIAAKTFRNGASAKARRRSRHGRTSRVELKYPTLDTSCRKENAVSLELARGELLRHENFIDGKWIAASGNASYVVTNPATQARLAQVANSAAADARAATDAASRALPAWRDTLPRERAAMLNRWHALILANTEDLARLMSLEQGKPLAEARGEVAYGASYVAWFAEEATKIYGDIIPQTQHGKRMMAIKEPIGVVAAITPWNFPLAMIARKIAPALAAGCTVVAKPAEDTPLTALALAALAQEAGLPDGVLNMISAARDEGIAAVADWLADDRVRKITFTGSTAVGKHLARESAGTLKKLSLELGGNAPFIVFADADLEAAVQGLMLAKFRNGGQTCVCPNRIYVHDSVYERFGELLAKRVSALHVGPATDAKAQIGPMINERAIDKIAKHVDDAVANGARVLAGGKRLSELGLNYYAPTVLADANDAMVLCCEETFGPVAPLFRFTDEDEVIRIANDTPFGLAAYFYTNDVRRIDRVAHKLETGIVGINEGAVASEAAPFGGVKESGYGREGSKYGLDDYLSIKYLCQGGLG
;
A
#
# COMPACT_ATOMS: atom_id res chain seq x y z
N MET A 1 -24.46 -10.87 -31.73
CA MET A 1 -23.03 -11.18 -31.51
C MET A 1 -22.68 -12.42 -32.33
N ASP A 2 -23.03 -12.40 -33.62
CA ASP A 2 -23.07 -13.57 -34.52
C ASP A 2 -22.54 -13.24 -35.92
N ALA A 3 -21.37 -12.59 -35.98
CA ALA A 3 -20.70 -12.31 -37.26
C ALA A 3 -19.17 -12.16 -37.11
N MET A 4 -18.53 -12.96 -36.24
CA MET A 4 -17.06 -12.89 -36.09
C MET A 4 -16.41 -14.19 -35.59
N VAL A 5 -16.90 -15.36 -36.02
CA VAL A 5 -16.27 -16.67 -35.73
C VAL A 5 -16.14 -17.53 -36.99
N SER A 6 -15.77 -16.92 -38.12
CA SER A 6 -15.44 -17.64 -39.35
C SER A 6 -14.19 -17.03 -39.96
N ARG A 7 -13.08 -17.78 -39.85
CA ARG A 7 -11.74 -17.63 -40.47
C ARG A 7 -10.59 -17.56 -39.47
N ILE A 8 -10.37 -18.63 -38.71
CA ILE A 8 -9.01 -19.08 -38.38
C ILE A 8 -9.01 -20.61 -38.51
N GLY A 9 -8.67 -21.08 -39.71
CA GLY A 9 -8.48 -22.48 -40.00
C GLY A 9 -7.41 -22.61 -41.08
N HIS A 10 -6.30 -23.23 -40.69
CA HIS A 10 -5.23 -23.87 -41.47
C HIS A 10 -3.85 -23.37 -41.05
N TRP A 11 -3.16 -24.16 -40.22
CA TRP A 11 -1.80 -24.68 -40.43
C TRP A 11 -1.44 -25.60 -39.24
N LEU A 12 -1.48 -26.91 -39.48
CA LEU A 12 -0.85 -28.01 -38.73
C LEU A 12 -0.66 -29.14 -39.75
N PRO A 13 0.45 -29.91 -39.73
CA PRO A 13 0.53 -31.05 -38.79
C PRO A 13 1.96 -31.34 -38.23
N VAL A 14 2.08 -31.70 -36.93
CA VAL A 14 2.28 -33.05 -36.35
C VAL A 14 3.64 -33.73 -36.65
N ALA A 15 4.44 -34.03 -35.61
CA ALA A 15 4.86 -35.40 -35.23
C ALA A 15 5.80 -35.46 -34.01
N THR A 16 5.60 -36.51 -33.23
CA THR A 16 6.16 -36.95 -31.93
C THR A 16 7.33 -37.95 -32.07
N HIS A 17 8.07 -38.18 -30.97
CA HIS A 17 9.01 -39.29 -30.58
C HIS A 17 10.44 -38.77 -30.20
N VAL A 18 11.18 -39.16 -29.15
CA VAL A 18 11.35 -40.38 -28.32
C VAL A 18 11.93 -40.03 -26.91
N ARG A 19 11.68 -40.88 -25.89
CA ARG A 19 12.32 -40.93 -24.56
C ARG A 19 13.72 -41.58 -24.56
N GLY A 20 14.65 -41.03 -23.77
CA GLY A 20 15.61 -41.82 -22.96
C GLY A 20 17.05 -41.94 -23.48
N VAL A 21 18.03 -41.58 -22.64
CA VAL A 21 19.02 -42.48 -22.00
C VAL A 21 20.03 -41.63 -21.21
N ALA A 22 20.28 -42.07 -19.97
CA ALA A 22 21.23 -41.52 -19.02
C ALA A 22 22.66 -42.09 -19.21
N ASN A 23 23.61 -41.41 -18.58
CA ASN A 23 24.96 -41.86 -18.18
C ASN A 23 26.04 -42.02 -19.26
N ALA A 24 27.03 -41.11 -19.22
CA ALA A 24 28.46 -41.48 -19.09
C ALA A 24 29.31 -40.22 -18.84
N LEU A 25 29.95 -40.14 -17.66
CA LEU A 25 31.40 -39.91 -17.49
C LEU A 25 31.73 -39.54 -16.04
N MET A 26 32.16 -40.56 -15.28
CA MET A 26 33.01 -40.40 -14.10
C MET A 26 34.48 -40.35 -14.54
N ARG A 27 35.30 -39.50 -13.89
CA ARG A 27 36.70 -39.78 -13.50
C ARG A 27 37.30 -38.66 -12.60
N THR A 28 37.31 -38.94 -11.28
CA THR A 28 38.41 -38.80 -10.27
C THR A 28 39.11 -37.44 -9.98
N PRO A 29 39.79 -37.26 -8.81
CA PRO A 29 39.49 -37.67 -7.44
C PRO A 29 39.75 -36.57 -6.35
N SER A 30 39.15 -36.77 -5.17
CA SER A 30 39.56 -36.36 -3.81
C SER A 30 40.36 -35.06 -3.54
N LEU A 31 39.87 -34.21 -2.62
CA LEU A 31 40.70 -33.61 -1.55
C LEU A 31 39.85 -33.13 -0.34
N ARG A 32 40.14 -33.81 0.78
CA ARG A 32 40.03 -33.53 2.23
C ARG A 32 39.23 -32.34 2.78
N LYS A 33 38.39 -32.72 3.76
CA LYS A 33 37.92 -32.01 4.96
C LYS A 33 38.86 -30.94 5.52
N VAL A 34 38.31 -29.77 5.81
CA VAL A 34 38.67 -28.95 6.99
C VAL A 34 37.37 -28.48 7.64
N SER A 35 37.10 -29.02 8.83
CA SER A 35 36.10 -28.54 9.77
C SER A 35 36.72 -27.43 10.62
N ALA A 36 36.10 -26.26 10.68
CA ALA A 36 36.37 -25.26 11.70
C ALA A 36 35.07 -24.92 12.43
N LYS A 37 35.16 -24.99 13.76
CA LYS A 37 34.09 -24.81 14.73
C LYS A 37 33.61 -23.35 14.74
N PHE A 38 32.30 -23.15 14.82
CA PHE A 38 31.68 -21.89 15.21
C PHE A 38 31.39 -21.96 16.72
N ASP A 39 31.85 -20.95 17.47
CA ASP A 39 31.50 -20.70 18.87
C ASP A 39 30.90 -19.28 18.93
N PRO A 40 29.67 -19.06 19.44
CA PRO A 40 29.03 -17.75 19.42
C PRO A 40 29.08 -17.11 20.81
N ALA A 41 30.01 -16.18 21.03
CA ALA A 41 29.92 -15.20 22.10
C ALA A 41 30.91 -14.07 21.82
N GLU A 42 30.41 -12.88 21.47
CA GLU A 42 30.99 -11.63 21.99
C GLU A 42 30.05 -10.44 21.71
N ASP A 43 29.70 -9.78 22.81
CA ASP A 43 28.89 -8.57 22.91
C ASP A 43 29.56 -7.39 22.21
N VAL A 44 28.88 -6.80 21.21
CA VAL A 44 29.28 -5.51 20.63
C VAL A 44 28.42 -4.39 21.25
N LYS A 45 29.03 -3.67 22.20
CA LYS A 45 28.50 -2.42 22.78
C LYS A 45 28.85 -1.24 21.87
N PHE A 46 27.86 -0.42 21.51
CA PHE A 46 28.04 0.88 20.86
C PHE A 46 28.04 2.03 21.90
N PRO A 47 28.93 3.04 21.79
CA PRO A 47 29.00 4.13 22.74
C PRO A 47 27.96 5.24 22.46
N ALA A 48 27.38 5.75 23.54
CA ALA A 48 26.45 6.88 23.57
C ALA A 48 27.16 8.22 23.31
N ILE A 49 26.55 9.08 22.49
CA ILE A 49 27.00 10.46 22.24
C ILE A 49 26.23 11.41 23.18
N ALA A 50 27.00 12.20 23.92
CA ALA A 50 26.53 13.15 24.93
C ALA A 50 25.98 14.45 24.32
N ALA A 51 24.79 14.87 24.76
CA ALA A 51 24.22 16.19 24.50
C ALA A 51 24.67 17.19 25.59
N LYS A 52 25.33 18.28 25.17
CA LYS A 52 25.68 19.42 26.04
C LYS A 52 24.50 20.39 26.12
N THR A 53 24.06 20.65 27.35
CA THR A 53 23.13 21.72 27.74
C THR A 53 23.79 23.10 27.69
N PHE A 54 23.08 24.10 27.16
CA PHE A 54 23.36 25.52 27.43
C PHE A 54 22.16 26.14 28.17
N ARG A 55 22.44 26.74 29.34
CA ARG A 55 21.56 27.65 30.08
C ARG A 55 21.99 29.10 29.78
N ASN A 56 21.01 29.99 29.64
CA ASN A 56 20.98 31.41 30.01
C ASN A 56 19.50 31.83 29.78
N GLY A 57 18.74 32.46 30.67
CA GLY A 57 19.07 33.37 31.76
C GLY A 57 18.79 34.81 31.30
N ALA A 58 17.58 35.34 31.53
CA ALA A 58 17.29 36.70 32.01
C ALA A 58 15.82 37.11 31.82
N SER A 59 15.31 37.81 32.82
CA SER A 59 13.95 38.36 32.95
C SER A 59 13.84 39.78 32.38
N ALA A 60 12.64 40.23 32.02
CA ALA A 60 12.22 41.61 32.24
C ALA A 60 10.68 41.74 32.26
N LYS A 61 10.17 42.27 33.37
CA LYS A 61 8.78 42.76 33.54
C LYS A 61 8.67 44.17 32.97
N ALA A 62 7.53 44.52 32.38
CA ALA A 62 7.05 45.90 32.35
C ALA A 62 5.52 45.97 32.47
N ARG A 63 5.06 46.68 33.49
CA ARG A 63 3.67 47.08 33.77
C ARG A 63 3.39 48.45 33.14
N ARG A 64 2.15 48.70 32.71
CA ARG A 64 1.36 49.96 32.88
C ARG A 64 -0.08 49.66 32.42
N ARG A 65 -1.09 49.70 33.31
CA ARG A 65 -1.98 50.84 33.66
C ARG A 65 -2.58 51.58 32.44
N SER A 66 -3.82 52.05 32.36
CA SER A 66 -5.13 51.82 33.01
C SER A 66 -6.11 52.87 32.44
N ARG A 67 -7.43 52.61 32.53
CA ARG A 67 -8.57 53.55 32.75
C ARG A 67 -9.41 54.11 31.57
N HIS A 68 -10.72 53.84 31.71
CA HIS A 68 -11.91 54.74 31.62
C HIS A 68 -12.37 55.17 30.21
N GLY A 69 -13.68 55.24 29.87
CA GLY A 69 -14.91 54.99 30.62
C GLY A 69 -16.17 55.21 29.75
N ARG A 70 -17.31 54.71 30.27
CA ARG A 70 -18.75 55.01 30.03
C ARG A 70 -19.20 55.81 28.79
N THR A 71 -20.23 55.29 28.12
CA THR A 71 -21.59 55.90 28.05
C THR A 71 -22.67 54.84 27.77
N SER A 72 -23.86 55.09 28.32
CA SER A 72 -25.07 54.26 28.32
C SER A 72 -26.12 54.77 27.31
N ARG A 73 -26.82 53.87 26.62
CA ARG A 73 -28.16 54.14 26.04
C ARG A 73 -29.00 52.86 25.98
N VAL A 74 -30.31 53.07 26.11
CA VAL A 74 -31.34 52.14 26.60
C VAL A 74 -32.02 51.33 25.49
N GLU A 75 -32.36 50.09 25.87
CA GLU A 75 -33.25 49.02 25.39
C GLU A 75 -33.86 49.02 23.97
N LEU A 76 -33.81 47.83 23.36
CA LEU A 76 -34.96 47.16 22.72
C LEU A 76 -34.77 45.63 22.86
N LYS A 77 -35.66 44.99 23.63
CA LYS A 77 -35.66 43.53 23.85
C LYS A 77 -36.25 42.81 22.62
N TYR A 78 -35.46 41.92 22.03
CA TYR A 78 -35.93 40.80 21.20
C TYR A 78 -35.33 39.51 21.77
N PRO A 79 -36.04 38.37 21.72
CA PRO A 79 -35.60 37.15 22.38
C PRO A 79 -34.30 36.65 21.76
N THR A 80 -33.23 36.61 22.55
CA THR A 80 -31.98 35.95 22.19
C THR A 80 -32.21 34.45 22.14
N LEU A 81 -32.20 33.88 20.94
CA LEU A 81 -31.92 32.47 20.74
C LEU A 81 -30.54 32.18 21.35
N ASP A 82 -30.54 31.25 22.30
CA ASP A 82 -29.34 30.69 22.91
C ASP A 82 -28.42 30.16 21.79
N THR A 83 -27.41 30.96 21.48
CA THR A 83 -26.27 30.57 20.64
C THR A 83 -25.13 30.16 21.57
N SER A 84 -25.40 29.17 22.43
CA SER A 84 -24.35 28.27 22.89
C SER A 84 -23.90 27.40 21.71
N CYS A 85 -23.22 28.06 20.76
CA CYS A 85 -22.28 27.41 19.86
C CYS A 85 -21.37 26.58 20.75
N ARG A 86 -21.60 25.26 20.78
CA ARG A 86 -20.63 24.31 21.31
C ARG A 86 -19.32 24.70 20.66
N LYS A 87 -18.33 25.05 21.48
CA LYS A 87 -16.94 25.10 21.03
C LYS A 87 -16.65 23.70 20.51
N GLU A 88 -16.82 23.50 19.21
CA GLU A 88 -16.27 22.36 18.52
C GLU A 88 -14.78 22.42 18.82
N ASN A 89 -14.28 21.40 19.53
CA ASN A 89 -12.85 21.20 19.69
C ASN A 89 -12.31 20.94 18.29
N ALA A 90 -11.96 22.01 17.58
CA ALA A 90 -11.24 21.92 16.31
C ALA A 90 -9.95 21.18 16.60
N VAL A 91 -9.81 19.97 16.07
CA VAL A 91 -8.52 19.28 16.05
C VAL A 91 -7.67 20.06 15.04
N SER A 92 -6.82 20.96 15.53
CA SER A 92 -5.88 21.69 14.68
C SER A 92 -4.81 20.72 14.20
N LEU A 93 -4.68 20.58 12.88
CA LEU A 93 -3.56 19.88 12.26
C LEU A 93 -2.31 20.76 12.40
N GLU A 94 -1.59 20.59 13.50
CA GLU A 94 -0.34 21.30 13.78
C GLU A 94 0.87 20.43 13.41
N LEU A 95 1.61 20.87 12.40
CA LEU A 95 2.88 20.27 11.97
C LEU A 95 4.04 21.15 12.43
N ALA A 96 5.18 20.55 12.76
CA ALA A 96 6.41 21.31 13.05
C ALA A 96 6.88 22.06 11.79
N ARG A 97 6.74 21.43 10.62
CA ARG A 97 6.89 22.03 9.29
C ARG A 97 5.53 22.23 8.63
N GLY A 98 4.91 23.37 8.93
CA GLY A 98 3.60 23.74 8.39
C GLY A 98 3.53 23.77 6.86
N GLU A 99 4.66 24.00 6.18
CA GLU A 99 4.77 24.02 4.72
C GLU A 99 4.61 22.64 4.05
N LEU A 100 4.63 21.54 4.82
CA LEU A 100 4.31 20.20 4.32
C LEU A 100 2.81 19.99 4.13
N LEU A 101 1.96 20.83 4.75
CA LEU A 101 0.52 20.81 4.52
C LEU A 101 0.20 21.51 3.20
N ARG A 102 0.07 20.71 2.14
CA ARG A 102 -0.26 21.16 0.79
C ARG A 102 -1.70 20.82 0.44
N HIS A 103 -2.32 21.68 -0.35
CA HIS A 103 -3.73 21.55 -0.74
C HIS A 103 -3.98 21.86 -2.23
N GLU A 104 -2.96 22.35 -2.93
CA GLU A 104 -2.95 22.61 -4.35
C GLU A 104 -2.48 21.38 -5.16
N ASN A 105 -2.73 21.39 -6.47
CA ASN A 105 -2.10 20.44 -7.39
C ASN A 105 -0.60 20.74 -7.51
N PHE A 106 0.22 19.71 -7.65
CA PHE A 106 1.64 19.86 -7.96
C PHE A 106 1.88 19.55 -9.44
N ILE A 107 2.05 20.56 -10.28
CA ILE A 107 2.22 20.40 -11.74
C ILE A 107 3.39 21.25 -12.20
N ASP A 108 4.33 20.63 -12.94
CA ASP A 108 5.48 21.31 -13.54
C ASP A 108 6.31 22.12 -12.53
N GLY A 109 6.55 21.52 -11.35
CA GLY A 109 7.31 22.16 -10.26
C GLY A 109 6.54 23.22 -9.46
N LYS A 110 5.25 23.43 -9.75
CA LYS A 110 4.45 24.50 -9.15
C LYS A 110 3.24 23.95 -8.40
N TRP A 111 2.92 24.62 -7.30
CA TRP A 111 1.69 24.41 -6.53
C TRP A 111 0.60 25.33 -7.12
N ILE A 112 -0.41 24.74 -7.77
CA ILE A 112 -1.46 25.47 -8.51
C ILE A 112 -2.86 24.98 -8.14
N ALA A 113 -3.84 25.90 -8.12
CA ALA A 113 -5.24 25.53 -7.93
C ALA A 113 -5.74 24.61 -9.07
N ALA A 114 -6.80 23.84 -8.80
CA ALA A 114 -7.49 23.10 -9.85
C ALA A 114 -8.12 24.04 -10.88
N SER A 115 -8.31 23.53 -12.10
CA SER A 115 -9.06 24.21 -13.15
C SER A 115 -10.43 24.64 -12.64
N GLY A 116 -10.75 25.94 -12.81
CA GLY A 116 -12.00 26.51 -12.29
C GLY A 116 -12.03 26.76 -10.78
N ASN A 117 -10.90 26.64 -10.08
CA ASN A 117 -10.76 26.78 -8.62
C ASN A 117 -11.65 25.82 -7.81
N ALA A 118 -12.02 24.67 -8.40
CA ALA A 118 -12.79 23.66 -7.71
C ALA A 118 -11.98 23.02 -6.56
N SER A 119 -12.66 22.66 -5.48
CA SER A 119 -12.02 22.05 -4.31
C SER A 119 -13.00 21.17 -3.54
N TYR A 120 -12.46 20.22 -2.77
CA TYR A 120 -13.23 19.34 -1.88
C TYR A 120 -12.57 19.28 -0.49
N VAL A 121 -13.35 18.87 0.51
CA VAL A 121 -12.90 18.86 1.91
C VAL A 121 -12.32 17.49 2.26
N VAL A 122 -11.16 17.49 2.91
CA VAL A 122 -10.60 16.33 3.61
C VAL A 122 -10.97 16.44 5.08
N THR A 123 -11.52 15.37 5.65
CA THR A 123 -11.97 15.32 7.05
C THR A 123 -11.17 14.33 7.87
N ASN A 124 -11.09 14.57 9.17
CA ASN A 124 -10.55 13.62 10.13
C ASN A 124 -11.58 12.50 10.36
N PRO A 125 -11.29 11.22 10.08
CA PRO A 125 -12.27 10.15 10.21
C PRO A 125 -12.68 9.90 11.67
N ALA A 126 -11.85 10.28 12.64
CA ALA A 126 -12.10 10.12 14.06
C ALA A 126 -13.14 11.10 14.60
N THR A 127 -13.16 12.34 14.08
CA THR A 127 -13.96 13.46 14.63
C THR A 127 -14.91 14.10 13.62
N GLN A 128 -14.77 13.80 12.33
CA GLN A 128 -15.40 14.49 11.20
C GLN A 128 -15.00 15.98 11.06
N ALA A 129 -14.02 16.45 11.83
CA ALA A 129 -13.49 17.80 11.70
C ALA A 129 -12.82 17.99 10.33
N ARG A 130 -12.98 19.18 9.74
CA ARG A 130 -12.33 19.54 8.48
C ARG A 130 -10.83 19.74 8.72
N LEU A 131 -9.99 19.09 7.91
CA LEU A 131 -8.53 19.22 7.99
C LEU A 131 -8.01 20.25 6.97
N ALA A 132 -8.45 20.12 5.72
CA ALA A 132 -8.03 20.99 4.62
C ALA A 132 -9.07 21.00 3.49
N GLN A 133 -8.99 22.02 2.64
CA GLN A 133 -9.74 22.11 1.39
C GLN A 133 -8.77 21.96 0.23
N VAL A 134 -8.85 20.83 -0.47
CA VAL A 134 -7.87 20.39 -1.45
C VAL A 134 -8.42 20.58 -2.87
N ALA A 135 -7.54 20.89 -3.83
CA ALA A 135 -7.86 21.04 -5.24
C ALA A 135 -8.69 19.87 -5.76
N ASN A 136 -9.78 20.17 -6.48
CA ASN A 136 -10.64 19.17 -7.11
C ASN A 136 -10.44 19.21 -8.63
N SER A 137 -9.57 18.33 -9.10
CA SER A 137 -9.03 18.37 -10.45
C SER A 137 -10.00 17.83 -11.48
N ALA A 138 -10.07 18.51 -12.61
CA ALA A 138 -10.77 18.04 -13.80
C ALA A 138 -9.79 17.40 -14.80
N ALA A 139 -10.31 16.87 -15.90
CA ALA A 139 -9.51 16.30 -16.99
C ALA A 139 -8.46 17.28 -17.56
N ALA A 140 -8.73 18.60 -17.52
CA ALA A 140 -7.79 19.63 -17.95
C ALA A 140 -6.51 19.67 -17.10
N ASP A 141 -6.62 19.45 -15.78
CA ASP A 141 -5.47 19.40 -14.88
C ASP A 141 -4.65 18.13 -15.12
N ALA A 142 -5.31 16.99 -15.35
CA ALA A 142 -4.66 15.73 -15.71
C ALA A 142 -3.90 15.82 -17.04
N ARG A 143 -4.47 16.54 -18.02
CA ARG A 143 -3.80 16.85 -19.28
C ARG A 143 -2.58 17.74 -19.08
N ALA A 144 -2.71 18.81 -18.30
CA ALA A 144 -1.60 19.70 -17.98
C ALA A 144 -0.44 18.97 -17.28
N ALA A 145 -0.76 18.07 -16.34
CA ALA A 145 0.21 17.18 -15.71
C ALA A 145 0.91 16.26 -16.72
N THR A 146 0.17 15.70 -17.67
CA THR A 146 0.73 14.84 -18.75
C THR A 146 1.63 15.63 -19.70
N ASP A 147 1.23 16.86 -20.05
CA ASP A 147 2.04 17.75 -20.87
C ASP A 147 3.39 18.06 -20.20
N ALA A 148 3.39 18.34 -18.89
CA ALA A 148 4.60 18.55 -18.10
C ALA A 148 5.47 17.28 -18.05
N ALA A 149 4.88 16.13 -17.70
CA ALA A 149 5.58 14.84 -17.65
C ALA A 149 6.21 14.45 -18.99
N SER A 150 5.51 14.70 -20.10
CA SER A 150 6.01 14.42 -21.45
C SER A 150 7.13 15.36 -21.86
N ARG A 151 7.09 16.64 -21.45
CA ARG A 151 8.17 17.60 -21.72
C ARG A 151 9.44 17.25 -20.93
N ALA A 152 9.31 16.83 -19.68
CA ALA A 152 10.44 16.51 -18.80
C ALA A 152 11.11 15.16 -19.14
N LEU A 153 10.39 14.23 -19.76
CA LEU A 153 10.83 12.86 -19.97
C LEU A 153 12.18 12.71 -20.70
N PRO A 154 12.47 13.40 -21.82
CA PRO A 154 13.73 13.21 -22.52
C PRO A 154 14.95 13.51 -21.65
N ALA A 155 14.95 14.67 -20.96
CA ALA A 155 16.06 15.07 -20.10
C ALA A 155 16.19 14.17 -18.86
N TRP A 156 15.06 13.75 -18.27
CA TRP A 156 15.08 12.86 -17.11
C TRP A 156 15.58 11.45 -17.45
N ARG A 157 15.14 10.91 -18.60
CA ARG A 157 15.61 9.62 -19.11
C ARG A 157 17.13 9.60 -19.31
N ASP A 158 17.68 10.71 -19.80
CA ASP A 158 19.10 10.84 -20.13
C ASP A 158 19.97 11.18 -18.90
N THR A 159 19.36 11.51 -17.76
CA THR A 159 20.05 11.69 -16.46
C THR A 159 20.71 10.37 -16.05
N LEU A 160 21.95 10.40 -15.56
CA LEU A 160 22.66 9.16 -15.24
C LEU A 160 21.97 8.41 -14.10
N PRO A 161 21.94 7.05 -14.12
CA PRO A 161 21.31 6.29 -13.05
C PRO A 161 21.83 6.62 -11.64
N ARG A 162 23.12 6.95 -11.50
CA ARG A 162 23.71 7.39 -10.22
C ARG A 162 23.19 8.76 -9.75
N GLU A 163 22.89 9.66 -10.67
CA GLU A 163 22.33 10.98 -10.34
C GLU A 163 20.88 10.84 -9.90
N ARG A 164 20.10 9.99 -10.59
CA ARG A 164 18.73 9.62 -10.15
C ARG A 164 18.74 8.98 -8.77
N ALA A 165 19.66 8.04 -8.53
CA ALA A 165 19.87 7.42 -7.23
C ALA A 165 20.20 8.46 -6.13
N ALA A 166 21.06 9.43 -6.42
CA ALA A 166 21.40 10.50 -5.47
C ALA A 166 20.18 11.36 -5.10
N MET A 167 19.31 11.69 -6.07
CA MET A 167 18.04 12.38 -5.82
C MET A 167 17.09 11.55 -4.95
N LEU A 168 16.91 10.27 -5.26
CA LEU A 168 16.06 9.37 -4.48
C LEU A 168 16.59 9.18 -3.04
N ASN A 169 17.91 9.09 -2.86
CA ASN A 169 18.51 9.02 -1.51
C ASN A 169 18.28 10.30 -0.69
N ARG A 170 18.30 11.48 -1.32
CA ARG A 170 17.92 12.72 -0.64
C ARG A 170 16.44 12.72 -0.26
N TRP A 171 15.57 12.25 -1.16
CA TRP A 171 14.14 12.12 -0.87
C TRP A 171 13.88 11.16 0.30
N HIS A 172 14.54 10.00 0.31
CA HIS A 172 14.53 9.06 1.43
C HIS A 172 14.96 9.72 2.76
N ALA A 173 16.09 10.43 2.76
CA ALA A 173 16.57 11.12 3.95
C ALA A 173 15.59 12.19 4.44
N LEU A 174 14.96 12.94 3.53
CA LEU A 174 13.94 13.92 3.85
C LEU A 174 12.67 13.27 4.41
N ILE A 175 12.21 12.14 3.87
CA ILE A 175 11.07 11.41 4.44
C ILE A 175 11.35 11.03 5.90
N LEU A 176 12.52 10.45 6.18
CA LEU A 176 12.89 10.05 7.54
C LEU A 176 13.05 11.25 8.49
N ALA A 177 13.66 12.34 8.02
CA ALA A 177 13.82 13.56 8.81
C ALA A 177 12.48 14.19 9.23
N ASN A 178 11.40 13.93 8.49
CA ASN A 178 10.07 14.47 8.71
C ASN A 178 9.07 13.43 9.23
N THR A 179 9.56 12.35 9.85
CA THR A 179 8.73 11.21 10.29
C THR A 179 7.56 11.62 11.17
N GLU A 180 7.75 12.51 12.14
CA GLU A 180 6.69 12.88 13.08
C GLU A 180 5.56 13.68 12.41
N ASP A 181 5.89 14.60 11.51
CA ASP A 181 4.90 15.39 10.79
C ASP A 181 4.14 14.54 9.78
N LEU A 182 4.84 13.67 9.04
CA LEU A 182 4.21 12.72 8.11
C LEU A 182 3.31 11.73 8.83
N ALA A 183 3.75 11.19 9.97
CA ALA A 183 2.95 10.27 10.77
C ALA A 183 1.70 10.96 11.33
N ARG A 184 1.82 12.20 11.83
CA ARG A 184 0.67 12.97 12.33
C ARG A 184 -0.32 13.29 11.23
N LEU A 185 0.16 13.75 10.08
CA LEU A 185 -0.66 14.06 8.92
C LEU A 185 -1.47 12.84 8.47
N MET A 186 -0.78 11.73 8.27
CA MET A 186 -1.36 10.44 7.90
C MET A 186 -2.38 9.95 8.93
N SER A 187 -2.04 9.95 10.21
CA SER A 187 -2.93 9.52 11.28
C SER A 187 -4.20 10.37 11.36
N LEU A 188 -4.11 11.67 11.10
CA LEU A 188 -5.26 12.57 11.18
C LEU A 188 -6.17 12.46 9.96
N GLU A 189 -5.66 12.26 8.76
CA GLU A 189 -6.50 12.10 7.55
C GLU A 189 -7.00 10.66 7.34
N GLN A 190 -6.21 9.65 7.71
CA GLN A 190 -6.55 8.24 7.46
C GLN A 190 -7.16 7.55 8.69
N GLY A 191 -6.73 7.91 9.90
CA GLY A 191 -7.28 7.39 11.15
C GLY A 191 -6.39 6.39 11.91
N LYS A 192 -5.36 5.81 11.30
CA LYS A 192 -4.51 4.82 12.01
C LYS A 192 -3.80 5.40 13.24
N PRO A 193 -3.51 4.57 14.26
CA PRO A 193 -2.71 4.98 15.39
C PRO A 193 -1.35 5.55 14.98
N LEU A 194 -0.85 6.53 15.74
CA LEU A 194 0.39 7.24 15.40
C LEU A 194 1.62 6.31 15.33
N ALA A 195 1.65 5.25 16.15
CA ALA A 195 2.71 4.25 16.09
C ALA A 195 2.72 3.49 14.75
N GLU A 196 1.55 3.14 14.22
CA GLU A 196 1.44 2.51 12.90
C GLU A 196 1.81 3.48 11.78
N ALA A 197 1.41 4.75 11.88
CA ALA A 197 1.77 5.77 10.90
C ALA A 197 3.29 5.99 10.82
N ARG A 198 4.00 6.00 11.97
CA ARG A 198 5.48 6.02 11.98
C ARG A 198 6.08 4.78 11.32
N GLY A 199 5.51 3.61 11.59
CA GLY A 199 5.89 2.37 10.92
C GLY A 199 5.72 2.46 9.40
N GLU A 200 4.63 3.05 8.93
CA GLU A 200 4.41 3.28 7.50
C GLU A 200 5.41 4.28 6.90
N VAL A 201 5.79 5.35 7.62
CA VAL A 201 6.84 6.27 7.14
C VAL A 201 8.12 5.50 6.88
N ALA A 202 8.59 4.71 7.85
CA ALA A 202 9.80 3.91 7.69
C ALA A 202 9.66 2.89 6.54
N TYR A 203 8.52 2.22 6.45
CA TYR A 203 8.22 1.26 5.39
C TYR A 203 8.21 1.91 4.00
N GLY A 204 7.53 3.04 3.81
CA GLY A 204 7.52 3.76 2.54
C GLY A 204 8.91 4.33 2.19
N ALA A 205 9.65 4.84 3.16
CA ALA A 205 11.02 5.32 2.95
C ALA A 205 11.95 4.19 2.47
N SER A 206 11.77 2.97 2.99
CA SER A 206 12.56 1.80 2.56
C SER A 206 12.43 1.50 1.06
N TYR A 207 11.24 1.67 0.47
CA TYR A 207 11.05 1.53 -0.99
C TYR A 207 11.79 2.59 -1.79
N VAL A 208 11.86 3.83 -1.29
CA VAL A 208 12.63 4.91 -1.92
C VAL A 208 14.11 4.59 -1.91
N ALA A 209 14.64 4.12 -0.77
CA ALA A 209 16.04 3.70 -0.63
C ALA A 209 16.34 2.50 -1.54
N TRP A 210 15.50 1.46 -1.51
CA TRP A 210 15.66 0.26 -2.34
C TRP A 210 15.76 0.60 -3.82
N PHE A 211 14.82 1.39 -4.35
CA PHE A 211 14.84 1.74 -5.78
C PHE A 211 15.91 2.78 -6.14
N ALA A 212 16.41 3.57 -5.18
CA ALA A 212 17.63 4.36 -5.41
C ALA A 212 18.82 3.45 -5.74
N GLU A 213 18.96 2.33 -5.04
CA GLU A 213 20.01 1.36 -5.32
C GLU A 213 19.77 0.60 -6.64
N GLU A 214 18.55 0.11 -6.85
CA GLU A 214 18.19 -0.65 -8.05
C GLU A 214 18.29 0.19 -9.34
N ALA A 215 18.19 1.51 -9.26
CA ALA A 215 18.42 2.40 -10.41
C ALA A 215 19.76 2.11 -11.12
N THR A 216 20.79 1.72 -10.37
CA THR A 216 22.14 1.43 -10.90
C THR A 216 22.34 -0.04 -11.33
N LYS A 217 21.31 -0.87 -11.17
CA LYS A 217 21.35 -2.33 -11.41
C LYS A 217 20.38 -2.77 -12.52
N ILE A 218 20.06 -1.85 -13.43
CA ILE A 218 19.25 -2.13 -14.62
C ILE A 218 20.15 -2.81 -15.67
N TYR A 219 20.33 -4.13 -15.50
CA TYR A 219 21.16 -4.93 -16.39
C TYR A 219 20.41 -5.36 -17.65
N GLY A 220 21.13 -5.33 -18.78
CA GLY A 220 20.76 -6.02 -20.02
C GLY A 220 21.59 -7.28 -20.22
N ASP A 221 21.52 -7.87 -21.41
CA ASP A 221 22.16 -9.13 -21.76
C ASP A 221 22.99 -9.01 -23.04
N ILE A 222 24.13 -9.70 -23.08
CA ILE A 222 24.82 -10.05 -24.32
C ILE A 222 24.46 -11.49 -24.64
N ILE A 223 23.83 -11.72 -25.79
CA ILE A 223 23.25 -13.01 -26.15
C ILE A 223 24.22 -13.75 -27.08
N PRO A 224 24.53 -15.04 -26.82
CA PRO A 224 25.39 -15.84 -27.68
C PRO A 224 24.95 -15.81 -29.14
N GLN A 225 25.89 -15.58 -30.05
CA GLN A 225 25.62 -15.51 -31.49
C GLN A 225 25.08 -16.84 -32.02
N THR A 226 24.07 -16.76 -32.90
CA THR A 226 23.56 -17.91 -33.66
C THR A 226 23.95 -17.85 -35.15
N GLN A 227 24.57 -16.75 -35.58
CA GLN A 227 25.03 -16.50 -36.95
C GLN A 227 26.36 -15.74 -36.91
N HIS A 228 27.27 -16.05 -37.84
CA HIS A 228 28.57 -15.37 -37.94
C HIS A 228 28.42 -13.86 -38.23
N GLY A 229 29.39 -13.07 -37.77
CA GLY A 229 29.48 -11.63 -38.06
C GLY A 229 28.40 -10.77 -37.39
N LYS A 230 27.71 -11.29 -36.37
CA LYS A 230 26.64 -10.60 -35.64
C LYS A 230 26.88 -10.60 -34.13
N ARG A 231 26.46 -9.51 -33.48
CA ARG A 231 26.36 -9.39 -32.02
C ARG A 231 24.91 -9.09 -31.62
N MET A 232 24.41 -9.86 -30.68
CA MET A 232 23.04 -9.78 -30.18
C MET A 232 23.06 -9.26 -28.74
N MET A 233 22.25 -8.24 -28.44
CA MET A 233 22.15 -7.65 -27.10
C MET A 233 20.68 -7.38 -26.76
N ALA A 234 20.33 -7.51 -25.49
CA ALA A 234 19.07 -6.99 -24.94
C ALA A 234 19.40 -5.83 -23.99
N ILE A 235 18.75 -4.69 -24.17
CA ILE A 235 18.86 -3.55 -23.26
C ILE A 235 17.50 -3.25 -22.65
N LYS A 236 17.47 -2.61 -21.47
CA LYS A 236 16.25 -2.18 -20.79
C LYS A 236 16.18 -0.66 -20.78
N GLU A 237 15.06 -0.10 -21.22
CA GLU A 237 14.82 1.35 -21.29
C GLU A 237 13.53 1.73 -20.55
N PRO A 238 13.43 2.93 -19.96
CA PRO A 238 12.19 3.37 -19.31
C PRO A 238 11.01 3.39 -20.27
N ILE A 239 9.84 2.97 -19.77
CA ILE A 239 8.63 2.86 -20.59
C ILE A 239 8.03 4.21 -20.99
N GLY A 240 8.33 5.29 -20.26
CA GLY A 240 7.89 6.65 -20.58
C GLY A 240 7.11 7.32 -19.44
N VAL A 241 5.99 7.98 -19.76
CA VAL A 241 5.12 8.60 -18.74
C VAL A 241 4.28 7.51 -18.05
N VAL A 242 4.28 7.52 -16.72
CA VAL A 242 3.57 6.56 -15.88
C VAL A 242 2.48 7.27 -15.09
N ALA A 243 1.25 6.76 -15.15
CA ALA A 243 0.15 7.18 -14.28
C ALA A 243 0.09 6.30 -13.02
N ALA A 244 0.16 6.92 -11.85
CA ALA A 244 0.05 6.24 -10.56
C ALA A 244 -1.25 6.62 -9.83
N ILE A 245 -2.10 5.64 -9.55
CA ILE A 245 -3.37 5.85 -8.84
C ILE A 245 -3.33 5.01 -7.56
N THR A 246 -3.39 5.65 -6.39
CA THR A 246 -3.16 4.99 -5.09
C THR A 246 -4.36 5.06 -4.15
N PRO A 247 -4.54 4.05 -3.27
CA PRO A 247 -5.63 3.98 -2.31
C PRO A 247 -5.30 4.78 -1.04
N TRP A 248 -6.26 4.83 -0.12
CA TRP A 248 -6.21 5.59 1.12
C TRP A 248 -5.57 4.84 2.29
N ASN A 249 -5.50 3.51 2.25
CA ASN A 249 -5.15 2.71 3.42
C ASN A 249 -3.68 2.77 3.83
N PHE A 250 -2.78 2.98 2.87
CA PHE A 250 -1.35 3.25 3.08
C PHE A 250 -0.93 4.46 2.22
N PRO A 251 -1.32 5.68 2.64
CA PRO A 251 -1.23 6.87 1.78
C PRO A 251 0.21 7.31 1.48
N LEU A 252 1.20 6.88 2.29
CA LEU A 252 2.62 7.14 2.05
C LEU A 252 3.26 5.97 1.30
N ALA A 253 3.09 4.74 1.80
CA ALA A 253 3.79 3.60 1.24
C ALA A 253 3.32 3.26 -0.19
N MET A 254 2.03 3.45 -0.53
CA MET A 254 1.55 3.22 -1.89
C MET A 254 2.11 4.21 -2.90
N ILE A 255 2.34 5.46 -2.48
CA ILE A 255 3.02 6.46 -3.30
C ILE A 255 4.47 6.06 -3.53
N ALA A 256 5.21 5.76 -2.45
CA ALA A 256 6.61 5.37 -2.54
C ALA A 256 6.81 4.11 -3.40
N ARG A 257 5.98 3.07 -3.20
CA ARG A 257 6.01 1.80 -3.95
C ARG A 257 5.86 1.95 -5.46
N LYS A 258 5.17 3.00 -5.92
CA LYS A 258 4.87 3.23 -7.34
C LYS A 258 5.77 4.28 -7.99
N ILE A 259 6.05 5.36 -7.26
CA ILE A 259 6.80 6.51 -7.78
C ILE A 259 8.30 6.26 -7.71
N ALA A 260 8.82 5.67 -6.63
CA ALA A 260 10.26 5.39 -6.53
C ALA A 260 10.79 4.50 -7.67
N PRO A 261 10.18 3.36 -8.04
CA PRO A 261 10.66 2.56 -9.17
C PRO A 261 10.51 3.27 -10.52
N ALA A 262 9.45 4.08 -10.70
CA ALA A 262 9.29 4.87 -11.92
C ALA A 262 10.44 5.86 -12.10
N LEU A 263 10.73 6.64 -11.06
CA LEU A 263 11.82 7.61 -11.06
C LEU A 263 13.19 6.93 -11.22
N ALA A 264 13.42 5.81 -10.53
CA ALA A 264 14.65 5.02 -10.65
C ALA A 264 14.89 4.52 -12.09
N ALA A 265 13.83 4.02 -12.75
CA ALA A 265 13.88 3.56 -14.14
C ALA A 265 14.17 4.69 -15.14
N GLY A 266 13.93 5.95 -14.78
CA GLY A 266 14.03 7.11 -15.69
C GLY A 266 12.69 7.47 -16.35
N CYS A 267 11.57 7.05 -15.76
CA CYS A 267 10.23 7.46 -16.16
C CYS A 267 9.82 8.78 -15.49
N THR A 268 8.87 9.50 -16.09
CA THR A 268 8.16 10.61 -15.44
C THR A 268 6.78 10.15 -14.97
N VAL A 269 6.21 10.85 -13.99
CA VAL A 269 5.02 10.40 -13.27
C VAL A 269 3.94 11.47 -13.26
N VAL A 270 2.71 11.03 -13.51
CA VAL A 270 1.47 11.73 -13.15
C VAL A 270 0.74 10.90 -12.09
N ALA A 271 0.28 11.50 -11.00
CA ALA A 271 -0.25 10.76 -9.86
C ALA A 271 -1.58 11.31 -9.35
N LYS A 272 -2.49 10.43 -8.93
CA LYS A 272 -3.73 10.76 -8.21
C LYS A 272 -3.85 9.91 -6.95
N PRO A 273 -3.60 10.46 -5.74
CA PRO A 273 -3.87 9.77 -4.49
C PRO A 273 -5.37 9.66 -4.23
N ALA A 274 -5.76 8.80 -3.28
CA ALA A 274 -7.15 8.69 -2.85
C ALA A 274 -7.64 9.99 -2.22
N GLU A 275 -8.90 10.31 -2.49
CA GLU A 275 -9.59 11.51 -2.01
C GLU A 275 -9.73 11.60 -0.49
N ASP A 276 -9.75 10.46 0.23
CA ASP A 276 -9.85 10.49 1.68
C ASP A 276 -8.52 10.91 2.34
N THR A 277 -7.39 10.71 1.66
CA THR A 277 -6.03 10.87 2.23
C THR A 277 -5.02 11.51 1.27
N PRO A 278 -5.32 12.65 0.61
CA PRO A 278 -4.41 13.25 -0.36
C PRO A 278 -3.23 13.98 0.30
N LEU A 279 -3.34 14.42 1.56
CA LEU A 279 -2.41 15.36 2.16
C LEU A 279 -1.03 14.75 2.36
N THR A 280 -0.95 13.50 2.81
CA THR A 280 0.32 12.77 2.94
C THR A 280 1.03 12.61 1.60
N ALA A 281 0.29 12.34 0.52
CA ALA A 281 0.87 12.23 -0.81
C ALA A 281 1.41 13.57 -1.32
N LEU A 282 0.68 14.67 -1.08
CA LEU A 282 1.14 16.02 -1.44
C LEU A 282 2.37 16.43 -0.61
N ALA A 283 2.43 16.07 0.67
CA ALA A 283 3.63 16.26 1.50
C ALA A 283 4.84 15.50 0.94
N LEU A 284 4.66 14.26 0.46
CA LEU A 284 5.71 13.51 -0.22
C LEU A 284 6.18 14.18 -1.51
N ALA A 285 5.28 14.77 -2.29
CA ALA A 285 5.62 15.53 -3.49
C ALA A 285 6.45 16.78 -3.15
N ALA A 286 6.11 17.49 -2.07
CA ALA A 286 6.90 18.63 -1.57
C ALA A 286 8.32 18.20 -1.17
N LEU A 287 8.46 17.07 -0.48
CA LEU A 287 9.77 16.51 -0.12
C LEU A 287 10.55 16.02 -1.36
N ALA A 288 9.88 15.51 -2.39
CA ALA A 288 10.52 15.13 -3.64
C ALA A 288 11.04 16.35 -4.41
N GLN A 289 10.28 17.45 -4.41
CA GLN A 289 10.72 18.74 -4.94
C GLN A 289 11.94 19.26 -4.16
N GLU A 290 11.90 19.23 -2.82
CA GLU A 290 13.04 19.62 -1.96
C GLU A 290 14.27 18.74 -2.19
N ALA A 291 14.09 17.46 -2.54
CA ALA A 291 15.17 16.55 -2.91
C ALA A 291 15.87 16.92 -4.24
N GLY A 292 15.34 17.89 -4.99
CA GLY A 292 15.88 18.39 -6.25
C GLY A 292 15.41 17.59 -7.47
N LEU A 293 14.22 16.97 -7.39
CA LEU A 293 13.60 16.37 -8.56
C LEU A 293 13.24 17.46 -9.59
N PRO A 294 13.60 17.31 -10.89
CA PRO A 294 13.32 18.34 -11.88
C PRO A 294 11.84 18.60 -12.11
N ASP A 295 11.51 19.83 -12.51
CA ASP A 295 10.15 20.24 -12.84
C ASP A 295 9.53 19.29 -13.89
N GLY A 296 8.27 18.92 -13.66
CA GLY A 296 7.51 18.03 -14.53
C GLY A 296 7.86 16.54 -14.41
N VAL A 297 8.92 16.14 -13.72
CA VAL A 297 9.24 14.71 -13.53
C VAL A 297 8.23 14.00 -12.63
N LEU A 298 7.74 14.70 -11.61
CA LEU A 298 6.61 14.28 -10.79
C LEU A 298 5.51 15.34 -10.87
N ASN A 299 4.28 14.90 -11.15
CA ASN A 299 3.09 15.73 -11.12
C ASN A 299 2.01 15.00 -10.34
N MET A 300 1.26 15.72 -9.50
CA MET A 300 0.24 15.16 -8.64
C MET A 300 -1.01 16.02 -8.67
N ILE A 301 -2.15 15.38 -8.93
CA ILE A 301 -3.47 15.98 -8.91
C ILE A 301 -4.32 15.30 -7.85
N SER A 302 -5.31 16.01 -7.33
CA SER A 302 -6.30 15.47 -6.40
C SER A 302 -7.70 15.66 -6.97
N ALA A 303 -8.60 14.70 -6.74
CA ALA A 303 -9.99 14.79 -7.22
C ALA A 303 -10.90 14.03 -6.26
N ALA A 304 -12.10 14.59 -6.04
CA ALA A 304 -13.15 14.00 -5.23
C ALA A 304 -13.56 12.61 -5.76
N ARG A 305 -14.26 11.84 -4.92
CA ARG A 305 -14.60 10.44 -5.21
C ARG A 305 -15.39 10.25 -6.50
N ASP A 306 -16.44 11.04 -6.66
CA ASP A 306 -17.38 11.05 -7.78
C ASP A 306 -16.75 11.60 -9.06
N GLU A 307 -15.76 12.49 -8.93
CA GLU A 307 -15.03 13.06 -10.07
C GLU A 307 -13.75 12.30 -10.41
N GLY A 308 -13.32 11.36 -9.57
CA GLY A 308 -12.01 10.70 -9.68
C GLY A 308 -11.78 9.97 -11.00
N ILE A 309 -12.80 9.29 -11.54
CA ILE A 309 -12.71 8.62 -12.85
C ILE A 309 -12.62 9.67 -13.98
N ALA A 310 -13.48 10.69 -13.94
CA ALA A 310 -13.50 11.74 -14.96
C ALA A 310 -12.18 12.54 -14.97
N ALA A 311 -11.59 12.80 -13.80
CA ALA A 311 -10.32 13.49 -13.66
C ALA A 311 -9.18 12.75 -14.36
N VAL A 312 -9.11 11.42 -14.23
CA VAL A 312 -8.02 10.60 -14.81
C VAL A 312 -8.35 9.99 -16.18
N ALA A 313 -9.55 10.23 -16.71
CA ALA A 313 -9.98 9.71 -18.02
C ALA A 313 -9.02 10.15 -19.14
N ASP A 314 -8.44 11.34 -19.02
CA ASP A 314 -7.43 11.86 -19.95
C ASP A 314 -6.20 10.94 -20.03
N TRP A 315 -5.71 10.45 -18.89
CA TRP A 315 -4.55 9.54 -18.85
C TRP A 315 -4.83 8.18 -19.51
N LEU A 316 -6.08 7.70 -19.45
CA LEU A 316 -6.48 6.46 -20.12
C LEU A 316 -6.51 6.61 -21.64
N ALA A 317 -6.96 7.78 -22.13
CA ALA A 317 -7.04 8.08 -23.56
C ALA A 317 -5.72 8.56 -24.17
N ASP A 318 -4.82 9.17 -23.39
CA ASP A 318 -3.58 9.77 -23.91
C ASP A 318 -2.48 8.72 -24.16
N ASP A 319 -2.07 8.55 -25.42
CA ASP A 319 -1.03 7.61 -25.84
C ASP A 319 0.35 7.90 -25.23
N ARG A 320 0.61 9.11 -24.74
CA ARG A 320 1.89 9.47 -24.09
C ARG A 320 2.02 8.77 -22.75
N VAL A 321 0.91 8.51 -22.06
CA VAL A 321 0.88 7.67 -20.86
C VAL A 321 1.04 6.21 -21.30
N ARG A 322 2.21 5.63 -21.04
CA ARG A 322 2.57 4.27 -21.50
C ARG A 322 2.32 3.19 -20.46
N LYS A 323 2.14 3.60 -19.20
CA LYS A 323 1.91 2.69 -18.08
C LYS A 323 0.89 3.27 -17.11
N ILE A 324 0.02 2.40 -16.58
CA ILE A 324 -0.76 2.69 -15.37
C ILE A 324 -0.38 1.71 -14.27
N THR A 325 -0.15 2.21 -13.07
CA THR A 325 -0.02 1.41 -11.86
C THR A 325 -1.12 1.82 -10.88
N PHE A 326 -1.93 0.84 -10.47
CA PHE A 326 -3.10 1.04 -9.66
C PHE A 326 -3.13 0.08 -8.47
N THR A 327 -3.48 0.60 -7.31
CA THR A 327 -3.86 -0.23 -6.16
C THR A 327 -5.25 0.20 -5.69
N GLY A 328 -6.15 -0.75 -5.50
CA GLY A 328 -7.51 -0.46 -5.07
C GLY A 328 -8.48 -1.60 -5.34
N SER A 329 -9.76 -1.29 -5.57
CA SER A 329 -10.78 -2.32 -5.75
C SER A 329 -10.65 -3.05 -7.09
N THR A 330 -10.99 -4.34 -7.09
CA THR A 330 -10.98 -5.18 -8.31
C THR A 330 -11.90 -4.63 -9.40
N ALA A 331 -13.04 -4.04 -9.03
CA ALA A 331 -13.96 -3.44 -9.99
C ALA A 331 -13.32 -2.27 -10.76
N VAL A 332 -12.63 -1.37 -10.05
CA VAL A 332 -11.90 -0.24 -10.67
C VAL A 332 -10.70 -0.76 -11.48
N GLY A 333 -9.96 -1.74 -10.96
CA GLY A 333 -8.85 -2.36 -11.69
C GLY A 333 -9.28 -2.96 -13.03
N LYS A 334 -10.42 -3.68 -13.05
CA LYS A 334 -11.02 -4.21 -14.29
C LYS A 334 -11.47 -3.10 -15.23
N HIS A 335 -11.99 -1.99 -14.73
CA HIS A 335 -12.32 -0.83 -15.56
C HIS A 335 -11.06 -0.24 -16.20
N LEU A 336 -10.02 0.07 -15.41
CA LEU A 336 -8.74 0.59 -15.91
C LEU A 336 -8.11 -0.34 -16.94
N ALA A 337 -8.20 -1.66 -16.75
CA ALA A 337 -7.70 -2.64 -17.70
C ALA A 337 -8.44 -2.60 -19.05
N ARG A 338 -9.78 -2.48 -19.04
CA ARG A 338 -10.58 -2.37 -20.26
C ARG A 338 -10.27 -1.10 -21.03
N GLU A 339 -10.25 0.04 -20.35
CA GLU A 339 -9.99 1.34 -20.99
C GLU A 339 -8.56 1.42 -21.54
N SER A 340 -7.58 0.85 -20.83
CA SER A 340 -6.17 0.84 -21.26
C SER A 340 -5.91 -0.02 -22.50
N ALA A 341 -6.83 -0.93 -22.85
CA ALA A 341 -6.72 -1.75 -24.06
C ALA A 341 -6.77 -0.91 -25.34
N GLY A 342 -7.40 0.27 -25.31
CA GLY A 342 -7.48 1.17 -26.46
C GLY A 342 -6.11 1.70 -26.93
N THR A 343 -5.13 1.75 -26.03
CA THR A 343 -3.78 2.29 -26.30
C THR A 343 -2.66 1.30 -25.91
N LEU A 344 -3.03 0.06 -25.56
CA LEU A 344 -2.14 -1.03 -25.14
C LEU A 344 -1.14 -0.65 -24.04
N LYS A 345 -1.61 0.12 -23.04
CA LYS A 345 -0.74 0.52 -21.92
C LYS A 345 -0.30 -0.70 -21.11
N LYS A 346 0.93 -0.66 -20.60
CA LYS A 346 1.39 -1.64 -19.60
C LYS A 346 0.69 -1.36 -18.28
N LEU A 347 0.24 -2.41 -17.58
CA LEU A 347 -0.51 -2.28 -16.34
C LEU A 347 0.19 -3.03 -15.21
N SER A 348 0.18 -2.44 -14.02
CA SER A 348 0.42 -3.15 -12.75
C SER A 348 -0.79 -2.91 -11.87
N LEU A 349 -1.45 -3.98 -11.46
CA LEU A 349 -2.70 -3.94 -10.71
C LEU A 349 -2.52 -4.73 -9.41
N GLU A 350 -2.69 -4.05 -8.28
CA GLU A 350 -2.74 -4.66 -6.95
C GLU A 350 -4.16 -4.48 -6.40
N LEU A 351 -4.97 -5.54 -6.46
CA LEU A 351 -6.42 -5.45 -6.28
C LEU A 351 -6.90 -6.10 -4.97
N GLY A 352 -8.19 -6.42 -4.90
CA GLY A 352 -8.80 -7.07 -3.74
C GLY A 352 -8.18 -8.44 -3.43
N GLY A 353 -8.20 -8.79 -2.15
CA GLY A 353 -7.81 -10.09 -1.63
C GLY A 353 -8.96 -10.79 -0.92
N ASN A 354 -8.77 -12.06 -0.59
CA ASN A 354 -9.62 -12.80 0.35
C ASN A 354 -8.74 -13.80 1.12
N ALA A 355 -7.75 -13.24 1.82
CA ALA A 355 -6.60 -13.98 2.32
C ALA A 355 -7.01 -15.07 3.33
N PRO A 356 -6.70 -16.35 3.05
CA PRO A 356 -6.85 -17.41 4.03
C PRO A 356 -5.69 -17.36 5.05
N PHE A 357 -6.00 -17.61 6.31
CA PHE A 357 -5.03 -17.82 7.39
C PHE A 357 -5.30 -19.17 8.04
N ILE A 358 -4.38 -20.13 7.86
CA ILE A 358 -4.60 -21.53 8.20
C ILE A 358 -3.77 -21.95 9.42
N VAL A 359 -4.41 -22.48 10.45
CA VAL A 359 -3.75 -22.97 11.67
C VAL A 359 -3.92 -24.48 11.75
N PHE A 360 -2.84 -25.22 11.53
CA PHE A 360 -2.83 -26.69 11.62
C PHE A 360 -2.74 -27.18 13.06
N ALA A 361 -3.05 -28.46 13.29
CA ALA A 361 -3.07 -29.08 14.62
C ALA A 361 -1.72 -28.99 15.37
N ASP A 362 -0.61 -28.97 14.64
CA ASP A 362 0.76 -28.94 15.16
C ASP A 362 1.37 -27.53 15.23
N ALA A 363 0.59 -26.49 14.93
CA ALA A 363 1.02 -25.11 14.99
C ALA A 363 1.39 -24.69 16.43
N ASP A 364 2.37 -23.80 16.56
CA ASP A 364 2.49 -22.99 17.77
C ASP A 364 1.31 -22.00 17.81
N LEU A 365 0.36 -22.24 18.70
CA LEU A 365 -0.86 -21.44 18.79
C LEU A 365 -0.62 -20.01 19.27
N GLU A 366 0.35 -19.78 20.16
CA GLU A 366 0.66 -18.41 20.61
C GLU A 366 1.31 -17.61 19.47
N ALA A 367 2.22 -18.24 18.72
CA ALA A 367 2.80 -17.64 17.52
C ALA A 367 1.73 -17.37 16.46
N ALA A 368 0.82 -18.32 16.21
CA ALA A 368 -0.28 -18.16 15.26
C ALA A 368 -1.23 -17.04 15.66
N VAL A 369 -1.60 -16.94 16.94
CA VAL A 369 -2.42 -15.82 17.44
C VAL A 369 -1.67 -14.49 17.29
N GLN A 370 -0.39 -14.42 17.66
CA GLN A 370 0.40 -13.20 17.51
C GLN A 370 0.51 -12.76 16.04
N GLY A 371 0.78 -13.70 15.14
CA GLY A 371 0.82 -13.45 13.71
C GLY A 371 -0.52 -12.97 13.17
N LEU A 372 -1.63 -13.60 13.58
CA LEU A 372 -2.96 -13.16 13.21
C LEU A 372 -3.28 -11.76 13.76
N MET A 373 -2.86 -11.44 14.99
CA MET A 373 -3.03 -10.10 15.57
C MET A 373 -2.37 -9.03 14.69
N LEU A 374 -1.13 -9.27 14.26
CA LEU A 374 -0.38 -8.38 13.37
C LEU A 374 -0.97 -8.31 11.96
N ALA A 375 -1.46 -9.43 11.43
CA ALA A 375 -1.96 -9.51 10.06
C ALA A 375 -3.38 -8.93 9.92
N LYS A 376 -4.27 -9.18 10.89
CA LYS A 376 -5.71 -8.86 10.81
C LYS A 376 -6.10 -7.52 11.41
N PHE A 377 -5.47 -7.10 12.50
CA PHE A 377 -5.93 -5.92 13.25
C PHE A 377 -5.09 -4.68 12.99
N ARG A 378 -3.91 -4.82 12.35
CA ARG A 378 -3.14 -3.70 11.81
C ARG A 378 -4.01 -2.84 10.90
N ASN A 379 -3.90 -1.51 11.03
CA ASN A 379 -4.71 -0.53 10.30
C ASN A 379 -6.23 -0.74 10.47
N GLY A 380 -6.66 -1.32 11.61
CA GLY A 380 -8.06 -1.69 11.84
C GLY A 380 -8.58 -2.73 10.85
N GLY A 381 -7.70 -3.56 10.28
CA GLY A 381 -8.07 -4.56 9.29
C GLY A 381 -8.29 -4.02 7.87
N GLN A 382 -7.96 -2.76 7.62
CA GLN A 382 -8.11 -2.09 6.32
C GLN A 382 -6.85 -2.27 5.45
N THR A 383 -6.40 -3.51 5.24
CA THR A 383 -5.25 -3.80 4.38
C THR A 383 -5.59 -4.92 3.40
N CYS A 384 -5.11 -4.83 2.16
CA CYS A 384 -5.39 -5.82 1.11
C CYS A 384 -4.85 -7.23 1.44
N VAL A 385 -3.87 -7.32 2.32
CA VAL A 385 -3.27 -8.60 2.76
C VAL A 385 -3.81 -9.07 4.10
N CYS A 386 -4.78 -8.36 4.71
CA CYS A 386 -5.39 -8.80 5.95
C CYS A 386 -6.07 -10.17 5.75
N PRO A 387 -5.87 -11.13 6.67
CA PRO A 387 -6.70 -12.32 6.74
C PRO A 387 -8.19 -11.97 6.72
N ASN A 388 -8.93 -12.63 5.84
CA ASN A 388 -10.38 -12.48 5.77
C ASN A 388 -11.09 -13.79 6.17
N ARG A 389 -10.45 -14.94 5.94
CA ARG A 389 -10.94 -16.27 6.33
C ARG A 389 -9.89 -16.97 7.19
N ILE A 390 -10.19 -17.24 8.46
CA ILE A 390 -9.25 -17.88 9.38
C ILE A 390 -9.68 -19.32 9.57
N TYR A 391 -8.95 -20.26 8.96
CA TYR A 391 -9.19 -21.68 9.05
C TYR A 391 -8.38 -22.27 10.21
N VAL A 392 -9.05 -22.96 11.14
CA VAL A 392 -8.41 -23.55 12.30
C VAL A 392 -8.77 -25.03 12.38
N HIS A 393 -7.75 -25.87 12.54
CA HIS A 393 -7.94 -27.30 12.61
C HIS A 393 -8.78 -27.67 13.84
N ASP A 394 -9.72 -28.61 13.67
CA ASP A 394 -10.71 -29.03 14.66
C ASP A 394 -10.12 -29.26 16.06
N SER A 395 -9.01 -30.00 16.13
CA SER A 395 -8.34 -30.36 17.40
C SER A 395 -7.81 -29.18 18.21
N VAL A 396 -7.67 -27.98 17.62
CA VAL A 396 -7.16 -26.77 18.28
C VAL A 396 -8.14 -25.59 18.20
N TYR A 397 -9.32 -25.79 17.61
CA TYR A 397 -10.29 -24.74 17.30
C TYR A 397 -10.71 -23.92 18.53
N GLU A 398 -11.21 -24.58 19.57
CA GLU A 398 -11.71 -23.89 20.77
C GLU A 398 -10.58 -23.13 21.48
N ARG A 399 -9.42 -23.78 21.67
CA ARG A 399 -8.27 -23.16 22.34
C ARG A 399 -7.76 -21.94 21.57
N PHE A 400 -7.67 -22.02 20.26
CA PHE A 400 -7.27 -20.88 19.43
C PHE A 400 -8.28 -19.74 19.52
N GLY A 401 -9.59 -20.05 19.43
CA GLY A 401 -10.67 -19.07 19.56
C GLY A 401 -10.66 -18.32 20.90
N GLU A 402 -10.46 -19.04 22.00
CA GLU A 402 -10.35 -18.46 23.35
C GLU A 402 -9.12 -17.54 23.48
N LEU A 403 -7.95 -18.00 23.03
CA LEU A 403 -6.72 -17.21 23.06
C LEU A 403 -6.86 -15.94 22.22
N LEU A 404 -7.40 -16.06 21.00
CA LEU A 404 -7.61 -14.93 20.11
C LEU A 404 -8.61 -13.93 20.71
N ALA A 405 -9.77 -14.40 21.19
CA ALA A 405 -10.78 -13.54 21.80
C ALA A 405 -10.20 -12.74 22.97
N LYS A 406 -9.41 -13.37 23.84
CA LYS A 406 -8.73 -12.69 24.95
C LYS A 406 -7.78 -11.58 24.47
N ARG A 407 -6.98 -11.83 23.43
CA ARG A 407 -6.05 -10.83 22.86
C ARG A 407 -6.80 -9.69 22.19
N VAL A 408 -7.87 -10.00 21.45
CA VAL A 408 -8.68 -9.01 20.73
C VAL A 408 -9.47 -8.12 21.68
N SER A 409 -10.06 -8.68 22.75
CA SER A 409 -10.76 -7.90 23.77
C SER A 409 -9.85 -6.94 24.56
N ALA A 410 -8.53 -7.16 24.53
CA ALA A 410 -7.56 -6.29 25.18
C ALA A 410 -7.09 -5.11 24.30
N LEU A 411 -7.49 -5.07 23.02
CA LEU A 411 -7.11 -3.98 22.11
C LEU A 411 -7.78 -2.67 22.52
N HIS A 412 -6.97 -1.62 22.62
CA HIS A 412 -7.47 -0.27 22.89
C HIS A 412 -7.90 0.42 21.59
N VAL A 413 -9.19 0.71 21.47
CA VAL A 413 -9.77 1.45 20.34
C VAL A 413 -9.82 2.94 20.70
N GLY A 414 -9.28 3.80 19.85
CA GLY A 414 -9.28 5.24 20.12
C GLY A 414 -8.73 6.08 18.97
N PRO A 415 -8.83 7.41 19.07
CA PRO A 415 -8.28 8.31 18.07
C PRO A 415 -6.75 8.27 18.08
N ALA A 416 -6.12 8.70 16.98
CA ALA A 416 -4.66 8.76 16.90
C ALA A 416 -3.99 9.71 17.91
N THR A 417 -4.76 10.61 18.53
CA THR A 417 -4.31 11.47 19.63
C THR A 417 -4.17 10.74 20.96
N ASP A 418 -4.75 9.54 21.10
CA ASP A 418 -4.54 8.67 22.24
C ASP A 418 -3.29 7.80 22.01
N ALA A 419 -2.26 8.01 22.84
CA ALA A 419 -1.00 7.27 22.77
C ALA A 419 -1.15 5.76 23.03
N LYS A 420 -2.28 5.32 23.60
CA LYS A 420 -2.57 3.90 23.84
C LYS A 420 -3.35 3.26 22.70
N ALA A 421 -3.85 4.02 21.72
CA ALA A 421 -4.64 3.49 20.62
C ALA A 421 -3.86 2.42 19.85
N GLN A 422 -4.47 1.25 19.71
CA GLN A 422 -4.00 0.15 18.87
C GLN A 422 -4.91 -0.03 17.66
N ILE A 423 -6.15 0.46 17.73
CA ILE A 423 -7.12 0.44 16.63
C ILE A 423 -7.71 1.85 16.51
N GLY A 424 -7.58 2.44 15.32
CA GLY A 424 -8.17 3.72 14.98
C GLY A 424 -9.60 3.61 14.44
N PRO A 425 -10.24 4.73 14.08
CA PRO A 425 -11.47 4.71 13.29
C PRO A 425 -11.25 4.05 11.93
N MET A 426 -12.32 3.52 11.35
CA MET A 426 -12.39 3.17 9.94
C MET A 426 -12.41 4.45 9.09
N ILE A 427 -12.10 4.34 7.81
CA ILE A 427 -11.92 5.53 6.95
C ILE A 427 -13.20 6.36 6.77
N ASN A 428 -14.38 5.72 6.74
CA ASN A 428 -15.67 6.39 6.55
C ASN A 428 -16.86 5.49 6.95
N GLU A 429 -18.05 6.07 6.98
CA GLU A 429 -19.30 5.39 7.36
C GLU A 429 -19.63 4.18 6.47
N ARG A 430 -19.32 4.24 5.16
CA ARG A 430 -19.56 3.11 4.25
C ARG A 430 -18.74 1.88 4.63
N ALA A 431 -17.53 2.08 5.17
CA ALA A 431 -16.73 0.99 5.71
C ALA A 431 -17.40 0.37 6.95
N ILE A 432 -17.89 1.21 7.86
CA ILE A 432 -18.64 0.74 9.05
C ILE A 432 -19.89 -0.02 8.66
N ASP A 433 -20.67 0.48 7.71
CA ASP A 433 -21.90 -0.17 7.25
C ASP A 433 -21.61 -1.54 6.64
N LYS A 434 -20.54 -1.66 5.85
CA LYS A 434 -20.10 -2.95 5.31
C LYS A 434 -19.69 -3.93 6.42
N ILE A 435 -18.89 -3.47 7.39
CA ILE A 435 -18.46 -4.30 8.52
C ILE A 435 -19.67 -4.78 9.32
N ALA A 436 -20.59 -3.87 9.67
CA ALA A 436 -21.81 -4.20 10.40
C ALA A 436 -22.64 -5.23 9.62
N LYS A 437 -22.87 -5.01 8.33
CA LYS A 437 -23.59 -5.96 7.46
C LYS A 437 -22.97 -7.36 7.50
N HIS A 438 -21.64 -7.47 7.39
CA HIS A 438 -20.95 -8.76 7.42
C HIS A 438 -21.11 -9.48 8.77
N VAL A 439 -21.01 -8.75 9.88
CA VAL A 439 -21.17 -9.31 11.23
C VAL A 439 -22.62 -9.72 11.47
N ASP A 440 -23.59 -8.88 11.13
CA ASP A 440 -25.02 -9.14 11.31
C ASP A 440 -25.45 -10.35 10.47
N ASP A 441 -24.99 -10.45 9.22
CA ASP A 441 -25.22 -11.59 8.35
C ASP A 441 -24.60 -12.88 8.92
N ALA A 442 -23.36 -12.82 9.41
CA ALA A 442 -22.71 -13.98 9.99
C ALA A 442 -23.47 -14.51 11.22
N VAL A 443 -23.90 -13.61 12.12
CA VAL A 443 -24.67 -13.99 13.31
C VAL A 443 -26.05 -14.56 12.92
N ALA A 444 -26.73 -13.97 11.94
CA ALA A 444 -27.99 -14.48 11.43
C ALA A 444 -27.87 -15.89 10.81
N ASN A 445 -26.69 -16.22 10.27
CA ASN A 445 -26.36 -17.52 9.69
C ASN A 445 -25.59 -18.46 10.66
N GLY A 446 -25.68 -18.20 11.97
CA GLY A 446 -25.25 -19.13 13.02
C GLY A 446 -23.85 -18.88 13.61
N ALA A 447 -23.15 -17.81 13.22
CA ALA A 447 -21.89 -17.44 13.87
C ALA A 447 -22.12 -17.03 15.33
N ARG A 448 -21.18 -17.37 16.20
CA ARG A 448 -21.14 -16.86 17.59
C ARG A 448 -20.12 -15.74 17.74
N VAL A 449 -20.50 -14.66 18.39
CA VAL A 449 -19.57 -13.57 18.74
C VAL A 449 -18.76 -13.96 19.97
N LEU A 450 -17.44 -14.13 19.82
CA LEU A 450 -16.52 -14.39 20.94
C LEU A 450 -15.98 -13.09 21.54
N ALA A 451 -15.83 -12.04 20.73
CA ALA A 451 -15.41 -10.71 21.15
C ALA A 451 -15.98 -9.66 20.19
N GLY A 452 -16.27 -8.46 20.70
CA GLY A 452 -16.69 -7.31 19.88
C GLY A 452 -18.09 -7.44 19.29
N GLY A 453 -18.21 -7.29 17.97
CA GLY A 453 -19.44 -7.48 17.20
C GLY A 453 -20.40 -6.29 17.19
N LYS A 454 -19.92 -5.07 17.47
CA LYS A 454 -20.77 -3.88 17.54
C LYS A 454 -20.05 -2.60 17.11
N ARG A 455 -20.85 -1.63 16.67
CA ARG A 455 -20.41 -0.23 16.51
C ARG A 455 -20.04 0.35 17.88
N LEU A 456 -19.04 1.22 17.90
CA LEU A 456 -18.60 1.96 19.10
C LEU A 456 -18.99 3.44 18.95
N SER A 457 -20.30 3.70 18.80
CA SER A 457 -20.86 5.02 18.52
C SER A 457 -20.51 6.07 19.58
N GLU A 458 -20.18 5.63 20.79
CA GLU A 458 -19.70 6.48 21.89
C GLU A 458 -18.32 7.11 21.62
N LEU A 459 -17.50 6.51 20.74
CA LEU A 459 -16.21 7.06 20.31
C LEU A 459 -16.34 7.93 19.05
N GLY A 460 -17.39 7.74 18.26
CA GLY A 460 -17.67 8.46 17.02
C GLY A 460 -18.29 7.56 15.94
N LEU A 461 -18.68 8.15 14.81
CA LEU A 461 -19.39 7.45 13.72
C LEU A 461 -18.56 6.34 13.06
N ASN A 462 -17.24 6.50 13.02
CA ASN A 462 -16.35 5.62 12.29
C ASN A 462 -15.64 4.58 13.18
N TYR A 463 -16.18 4.22 14.34
CA TYR A 463 -15.57 3.22 15.20
C TYR A 463 -16.37 1.91 15.24
N TYR A 464 -15.65 0.80 15.11
CA TYR A 464 -16.19 -0.55 15.21
C TYR A 464 -15.32 -1.40 16.13
N ALA A 465 -15.95 -2.23 16.96
CA ALA A 465 -15.24 -3.09 17.90
C ALA A 465 -14.46 -4.18 17.15
N PRO A 466 -13.16 -4.40 17.45
CA PRO A 466 -12.45 -5.59 17.00
C PRO A 466 -13.24 -6.85 17.35
N THR A 467 -13.52 -7.66 16.35
CA THR A 467 -14.52 -8.73 16.42
C THR A 467 -13.90 -10.09 16.13
N VAL A 468 -14.26 -11.09 16.93
CA VAL A 468 -13.96 -12.50 16.67
C VAL A 468 -15.28 -13.26 16.55
N LEU A 469 -15.46 -13.96 15.43
CA LEU A 469 -16.64 -14.78 15.16
C LEU A 469 -16.23 -16.25 15.13
N ALA A 470 -16.85 -17.08 15.95
CA ALA A 470 -16.77 -18.53 15.85
C ALA A 470 -17.88 -19.08 14.96
N ASP A 471 -17.70 -20.32 14.52
CA ASP A 471 -18.63 -21.11 13.73
C ASP A 471 -18.98 -20.46 12.38
N ALA A 472 -17.99 -19.81 11.77
CA ALA A 472 -18.11 -19.26 10.42
C ALA A 472 -18.25 -20.38 9.39
N ASN A 473 -19.11 -20.17 8.39
CA ASN A 473 -19.41 -21.15 7.35
C ASN A 473 -19.66 -20.47 5.98
N ASP A 474 -19.79 -21.28 4.93
CA ASP A 474 -19.86 -20.82 3.53
C ASP A 474 -21.16 -20.08 3.17
N ALA A 475 -22.20 -20.13 4.03
CA ALA A 475 -23.42 -19.36 3.82
C ALA A 475 -23.26 -17.87 4.18
N MET A 476 -22.18 -17.49 4.86
CA MET A 476 -21.92 -16.13 5.32
C MET A 476 -21.26 -15.28 4.22
N VAL A 477 -21.73 -14.05 4.04
CA VAL A 477 -21.23 -13.10 3.03
C VAL A 477 -19.72 -12.88 3.16
N LEU A 478 -19.21 -12.84 4.39
CA LEU A 478 -17.78 -12.65 4.68
C LEU A 478 -16.87 -13.76 4.14
N CYS A 479 -17.41 -14.90 3.69
CA CYS A 479 -16.63 -15.96 3.04
C CYS A 479 -16.23 -15.55 1.61
N CYS A 480 -17.12 -14.84 0.91
CA CYS A 480 -16.93 -14.46 -0.49
C CYS A 480 -16.48 -13.01 -0.67
N GLU A 481 -16.77 -12.14 0.30
CA GLU A 481 -16.45 -10.72 0.25
C GLU A 481 -15.37 -10.32 1.27
N GLU A 482 -14.41 -9.52 0.81
CA GLU A 482 -13.42 -8.90 1.70
C GLU A 482 -14.12 -7.94 2.68
N THR A 483 -13.96 -8.15 3.98
CA THR A 483 -14.63 -7.33 5.01
C THR A 483 -13.99 -5.93 5.12
N PHE A 484 -12.68 -5.83 4.92
CA PHE A 484 -11.89 -4.60 5.04
C PHE A 484 -12.11 -3.84 6.37
N GLY A 485 -12.13 -4.60 7.46
CA GLY A 485 -12.31 -4.13 8.83
C GLY A 485 -11.86 -5.15 9.87
N PRO A 486 -11.97 -4.85 11.16
CA PRO A 486 -11.31 -5.59 12.23
C PRO A 486 -12.13 -6.81 12.67
N VAL A 487 -12.49 -7.69 11.74
CA VAL A 487 -13.33 -8.88 11.97
C VAL A 487 -12.57 -10.16 11.62
N ALA A 488 -12.43 -11.08 12.59
CA ALA A 488 -11.77 -12.37 12.43
C ALA A 488 -12.79 -13.53 12.51
N PRO A 489 -13.33 -13.99 11.36
CA PRO A 489 -14.19 -15.17 11.31
C PRO A 489 -13.38 -16.47 11.30
N LEU A 490 -13.71 -17.38 12.23
CA LEU A 490 -13.05 -18.67 12.43
C LEU A 490 -13.85 -19.80 11.78
N PHE A 491 -13.25 -20.45 10.78
CA PHE A 491 -13.76 -21.61 10.07
C PHE A 491 -13.08 -22.87 10.57
N ARG A 492 -13.82 -23.96 10.73
CA ARG A 492 -13.30 -25.24 11.19
C ARG A 492 -12.92 -26.11 9.99
N PHE A 493 -11.80 -26.83 10.07
CA PHE A 493 -11.42 -27.85 9.08
C PHE A 493 -10.78 -29.06 9.76
N THR A 494 -10.69 -30.18 9.04
CA THR A 494 -10.06 -31.42 9.55
C THR A 494 -8.97 -31.95 8.64
N ASP A 495 -9.12 -31.80 7.32
CA ASP A 495 -8.21 -32.37 6.34
C ASP A 495 -7.35 -31.30 5.64
N GLU A 496 -6.11 -31.66 5.32
CA GLU A 496 -5.15 -30.77 4.66
C GLU A 496 -5.58 -30.46 3.21
N ASP A 497 -6.05 -31.46 2.46
CA ASP A 497 -6.48 -31.25 1.07
C ASP A 497 -7.81 -30.48 1.02
N GLU A 498 -8.71 -30.71 1.98
CA GLU A 498 -9.92 -29.91 2.17
C GLU A 498 -9.61 -28.43 2.38
N VAL A 499 -8.76 -28.09 3.35
CA VAL A 499 -8.49 -26.68 3.69
C VAL A 499 -7.79 -25.94 2.55
N ILE A 500 -6.93 -26.63 1.80
CA ILE A 500 -6.29 -26.06 0.61
C ILE A 500 -7.33 -25.79 -0.48
N ARG A 501 -8.25 -26.74 -0.72
CA ARG A 501 -9.31 -26.58 -1.72
C ARG A 501 -10.18 -25.36 -1.42
N ILE A 502 -10.68 -25.22 -0.18
CA ILE A 502 -11.52 -24.09 0.21
C ILE A 502 -10.74 -22.78 0.30
N ALA A 503 -9.46 -22.81 0.68
CA ALA A 503 -8.60 -21.62 0.67
C ALA A 503 -8.44 -21.05 -0.75
N ASN A 504 -8.30 -21.93 -1.76
CA ASN A 504 -8.17 -21.56 -3.18
C ASN A 504 -9.51 -21.26 -3.87
N ASP A 505 -10.64 -21.63 -3.27
CA ASP A 505 -12.00 -21.42 -3.81
C ASP A 505 -12.44 -19.95 -3.68
N THR A 506 -11.76 -19.11 -4.43
CA THR A 506 -11.99 -17.67 -4.51
C THR A 506 -11.41 -17.15 -5.82
N PRO A 507 -11.99 -16.11 -6.44
CA PRO A 507 -11.38 -15.48 -7.61
C PRO A 507 -10.07 -14.74 -7.28
N PHE A 508 -9.78 -14.49 -6.01
CA PHE A 508 -8.61 -13.73 -5.55
C PHE A 508 -7.39 -14.62 -5.26
N GLY A 509 -6.21 -14.00 -5.16
CA GLY A 509 -4.94 -14.69 -4.92
C GLY A 509 -3.81 -13.72 -4.57
N LEU A 510 -4.02 -12.84 -3.57
CA LEU A 510 -3.03 -11.83 -3.16
C LEU A 510 -2.06 -12.35 -2.10
N ALA A 511 -2.56 -12.61 -0.89
CA ALA A 511 -1.80 -13.14 0.22
C ALA A 511 -2.52 -14.34 0.85
N ALA A 512 -1.76 -15.29 1.37
CA ALA A 512 -2.22 -16.37 2.24
C ALA A 512 -1.22 -16.58 3.37
N TYR A 513 -1.67 -17.17 4.46
CA TYR A 513 -0.86 -17.45 5.63
C TYR A 513 -1.15 -18.85 6.14
N PHE A 514 -0.14 -19.55 6.63
CA PHE A 514 -0.38 -20.78 7.37
C PHE A 514 0.68 -21.03 8.45
N TYR A 515 0.26 -21.76 9.49
CA TYR A 515 1.07 -22.10 10.65
C TYR A 515 1.09 -23.62 10.85
N THR A 516 2.29 -24.20 10.90
CA THR A 516 2.56 -25.62 11.12
C THR A 516 4.06 -25.83 11.43
N ASN A 517 4.38 -26.88 12.17
CA ASN A 517 5.78 -27.25 12.48
C ASN A 517 6.28 -28.42 11.60
N ASP A 518 5.40 -29.08 10.84
CA ASP A 518 5.77 -30.11 9.87
C ASP A 518 6.38 -29.49 8.59
N VAL A 519 7.69 -29.63 8.42
CA VAL A 519 8.44 -29.17 7.24
C VAL A 519 7.93 -29.76 5.92
N ARG A 520 7.39 -30.99 5.93
CA ARG A 520 6.83 -31.62 4.72
C ARG A 520 5.49 -30.99 4.37
N ARG A 521 4.70 -30.61 5.38
CA ARG A 521 3.45 -29.85 5.17
C ARG A 521 3.75 -28.45 4.66
N ILE A 522 4.79 -27.80 5.18
CA ILE A 522 5.23 -26.48 4.69
C ILE A 522 5.43 -26.50 3.17
N ASP A 523 6.19 -27.46 2.65
CA ASP A 523 6.43 -27.60 1.21
C ASP A 523 5.12 -27.84 0.42
N ARG A 524 4.29 -28.80 0.87
CA ARG A 524 3.03 -29.13 0.18
C ARG A 524 2.04 -27.96 0.15
N VAL A 525 1.81 -27.30 1.29
CA VAL A 525 0.83 -26.22 1.41
C VAL A 525 1.32 -24.98 0.65
N ALA A 526 2.58 -24.60 0.80
CA ALA A 526 3.13 -23.43 0.11
C ALA A 526 3.04 -23.54 -1.43
N HIS A 527 3.25 -24.73 -1.99
CA HIS A 527 3.13 -24.95 -3.44
C HIS A 527 1.70 -25.10 -3.95
N LYS A 528 0.75 -25.52 -3.10
CA LYS A 528 -0.64 -25.72 -3.49
C LYS A 528 -1.51 -24.45 -3.35
N LEU A 529 -1.10 -23.48 -2.53
CA LEU A 529 -1.84 -22.23 -2.37
C LEU A 529 -1.72 -21.35 -3.62
N GLU A 530 -2.86 -20.96 -4.21
CA GLU A 530 -2.93 -20.15 -5.44
C GLU A 530 -2.89 -18.65 -5.14
N THR A 531 -1.77 -18.19 -4.58
CA THR A 531 -1.59 -16.80 -4.17
C THR A 531 -0.22 -16.27 -4.54
N GLY A 532 -0.07 -14.95 -4.64
CA GLY A 532 1.23 -14.34 -4.95
C GLY A 532 2.17 -14.20 -3.76
N ILE A 533 1.64 -14.18 -2.54
CA ILE A 533 2.39 -14.01 -1.29
C ILE A 533 1.94 -15.08 -0.27
N VAL A 534 2.89 -15.82 0.30
CA VAL A 534 2.62 -16.85 1.32
C VAL A 534 3.43 -16.58 2.59
N GLY A 535 2.75 -16.30 3.70
CA GLY A 535 3.36 -16.23 5.03
C GLY A 535 3.39 -17.61 5.68
N ILE A 536 4.58 -18.05 6.11
CA ILE A 536 4.80 -19.35 6.73
C ILE A 536 5.28 -19.08 8.15
N ASN A 537 4.44 -19.39 9.15
CA ASN A 537 4.70 -19.05 10.55
C ASN A 537 5.01 -17.55 10.79
N GLU A 538 4.53 -16.68 9.89
CA GLU A 538 4.72 -15.22 9.92
C GLU A 538 3.45 -14.51 9.44
N GLY A 539 3.01 -13.47 10.14
CA GLY A 539 1.83 -12.66 9.82
C GLY A 539 2.14 -11.32 9.15
N ALA A 540 3.39 -10.85 9.24
CA ALA A 540 3.87 -9.60 8.67
C ALA A 540 4.94 -9.86 7.59
N VAL A 541 4.48 -10.10 6.36
CA VAL A 541 5.32 -10.54 5.23
C VAL A 541 5.85 -9.41 4.32
N ALA A 542 5.50 -8.16 4.63
CA ALA A 542 5.79 -7.03 3.76
C ALA A 542 7.27 -6.61 3.84
N SER A 543 7.95 -6.53 2.69
CA SER A 543 9.31 -6.02 2.55
C SER A 543 9.50 -5.41 1.17
N GLU A 544 10.27 -4.32 1.12
CA GLU A 544 10.77 -3.68 -0.09
C GLU A 544 11.67 -4.58 -0.93
N ALA A 545 12.32 -5.58 -0.33
CA ALA A 545 13.22 -6.50 -1.02
C ALA A 545 12.50 -7.71 -1.64
N ALA A 546 11.24 -7.97 -1.26
CA ALA A 546 10.44 -9.09 -1.74
C ALA A 546 9.44 -8.65 -2.83
N PRO A 547 9.13 -9.52 -3.83
CA PRO A 547 8.13 -9.19 -4.83
C PRO A 547 6.73 -9.24 -4.22
N PHE A 548 6.09 -8.09 -4.12
CA PHE A 548 4.74 -7.97 -3.61
C PHE A 548 3.75 -7.92 -4.77
N GLY A 549 2.82 -8.86 -4.81
CA GLY A 549 1.66 -8.75 -5.70
C GLY A 549 0.88 -10.02 -5.89
N GLY A 550 -0.28 -9.90 -6.53
CA GLY A 550 -1.27 -10.97 -6.63
C GLY A 550 -1.18 -11.86 -7.88
N VAL A 551 -2.01 -12.88 -7.89
CA VAL A 551 -2.41 -13.67 -9.06
C VAL A 551 -3.95 -13.66 -9.18
N LYS A 552 -4.50 -14.30 -10.22
CA LYS A 552 -5.95 -14.37 -10.46
C LYS A 552 -6.57 -12.96 -10.55
N GLU A 553 -7.71 -12.70 -9.91
CA GLU A 553 -8.33 -11.38 -9.91
C GLU A 553 -7.70 -10.37 -8.92
N SER A 554 -6.70 -10.78 -8.15
CA SER A 554 -5.92 -9.85 -7.32
C SER A 554 -4.93 -9.01 -8.13
N GLY A 555 -4.82 -9.27 -9.44
CA GLY A 555 -4.10 -8.45 -10.40
C GLY A 555 -2.81 -9.09 -10.89
N TYR A 556 -1.90 -8.26 -11.40
CA TYR A 556 -0.66 -8.69 -12.06
C TYR A 556 0.37 -7.56 -12.04
N GLY A 557 1.64 -7.94 -12.28
CA GLY A 557 2.79 -7.10 -11.94
C GLY A 557 3.28 -7.38 -10.53
N ARG A 558 4.46 -6.85 -10.17
CA ARG A 558 5.01 -6.96 -8.82
C ARG A 558 5.60 -5.61 -8.42
N GLU A 559 5.46 -5.26 -7.15
CA GLU A 559 6.09 -4.10 -6.54
C GLU A 559 7.18 -4.54 -5.55
N GLY A 560 8.22 -3.73 -5.37
CA GLY A 560 9.39 -4.12 -4.57
C GLY A 560 10.27 -5.16 -5.26
N SER A 561 11.34 -5.56 -4.58
CA SER A 561 12.43 -6.42 -5.08
C SER A 561 13.11 -5.88 -6.34
N LYS A 562 14.00 -6.70 -6.93
CA LYS A 562 14.52 -6.46 -8.28
C LYS A 562 13.44 -6.52 -9.37
N TYR A 563 12.37 -7.29 -9.14
CA TYR A 563 11.29 -7.49 -10.12
C TYR A 563 10.41 -6.25 -10.28
N GLY A 564 10.35 -5.38 -9.27
CA GLY A 564 9.51 -4.18 -9.29
C GLY A 564 9.90 -3.15 -10.36
N LEU A 565 11.11 -3.25 -10.94
CA LEU A 565 11.52 -2.42 -12.07
C LEU A 565 11.06 -2.95 -13.44
N ASP A 566 10.83 -4.25 -13.58
CA ASP A 566 10.52 -4.87 -14.89
C ASP A 566 9.26 -4.25 -15.51
N ASP A 567 8.33 -3.82 -14.66
CA ASP A 567 7.08 -3.20 -15.04
C ASP A 567 7.19 -1.75 -15.50
N TYR A 568 8.31 -1.09 -15.24
CA TYR A 568 8.62 0.30 -15.64
C TYR A 568 9.62 0.36 -16.80
N LEU A 569 10.09 -0.79 -17.27
CA LEU A 569 11.07 -0.95 -18.33
C LEU A 569 10.48 -1.68 -19.54
N SER A 570 11.06 -1.39 -20.70
CA SER A 570 10.85 -2.09 -21.97
C SER A 570 12.18 -2.73 -22.40
N ILE A 571 12.13 -4.01 -22.80
CA ILE A 571 13.30 -4.70 -23.34
C ILE A 571 13.39 -4.38 -24.84
N LYS A 572 14.56 -3.93 -25.28
CA LYS A 572 14.90 -3.69 -26.68
C LYS A 572 16.00 -4.66 -27.12
N TYR A 573 15.73 -5.41 -28.17
CA TYR A 573 16.71 -6.27 -28.84
C TYR A 573 17.52 -5.45 -29.85
N LEU A 574 18.85 -5.51 -29.76
CA LEU A 574 19.79 -4.93 -30.68
C LEU A 574 20.59 -6.03 -31.38
N CYS A 575 20.63 -5.98 -32.72
CA CYS A 575 21.45 -6.88 -33.54
C CYS A 575 22.41 -6.05 -34.38
N GLN A 576 23.70 -6.09 -34.04
CA GLN A 576 24.74 -5.42 -34.81
C GLN A 576 25.37 -6.41 -35.79
N GLY A 577 25.20 -6.16 -37.09
CA GLY A 577 25.88 -6.89 -38.16
C GLY A 577 27.17 -6.20 -38.61
N GLY A 578 27.86 -6.82 -39.57
CA GLY A 578 29.11 -6.29 -40.14
C GLY A 578 30.31 -6.42 -39.20
N LEU A 579 30.28 -7.39 -38.27
CA LEU A 579 31.34 -7.65 -37.30
C LEU A 579 32.28 -8.78 -37.76
N GLY A 580 32.53 -8.88 -39.07
CA GLY A 580 33.30 -9.95 -39.71
C GLY A 580 34.26 -9.42 -40.75
#